data_AF-A0A5E6NPR3-F1
#
_entry.id   AF-A0A5E6NPR3-F1
#
_cell.length_a   1.000
_cell.length_b   1.000
_cell.length_c   1.000
_cell.angle_alpha   90.00
_cell.angle_beta   90.00
_cell.angle_gamma   90.00
#
_symmetry.space_group_name_H-M   'P 1'
#
loop_
_entity.id
_entity.type
_entity.pdbx_description
1 polymer ?
#
loop_
_entity_poly.entity_id
_entity_poly.type
_entity_poly.pdbx_seq_one_letter_code
_entity_poly.pdbx_strand_id
1 'polypeptide(L)'
;MKQVSASLSGAYTEVLIVSTDGVYQKDYRPMVRISVSVIVEHDGRIESASSGGGGRYDYRYFIDHNFAEVYAQEAIRQALVALEAQDAPAGKLPVILGPGWPGVLLHEAIGARLGRRF
;
A
#
# COMPACT_ATOMS: atom_id res chain seq x y z
N MET A 1 -11.72 11.27 -16.70
CA MET A 1 -11.71 10.06 -15.84
C MET A 1 -12.33 8.94 -16.64
N LYS A 2 -11.60 7.84 -16.85
CA LYS A 2 -12.00 6.75 -17.76
C LYS A 2 -12.53 5.54 -16.99
N GLN A 3 -11.88 5.18 -15.90
CA GLN A 3 -12.25 4.03 -15.09
C GLN A 3 -11.86 4.25 -13.63
N VAL A 4 -12.69 3.74 -12.72
CA VAL A 4 -12.35 3.60 -11.30
C VAL A 4 -12.66 2.16 -10.91
N SER A 5 -11.73 1.56 -10.17
CA SER A 5 -11.90 0.27 -9.51
C SER A 5 -11.60 0.45 -8.03
N ALA A 6 -12.52 0.04 -7.19
CA ALA A 6 -12.32 -0.01 -5.75
C ALA A 6 -12.57 -1.44 -5.27
N SER A 7 -11.70 -1.94 -4.39
CA SER A 7 -11.84 -3.25 -3.78
C SER A 7 -11.63 -3.16 -2.28
N LEU A 8 -12.40 -3.96 -1.56
CA LEU A 8 -12.27 -4.17 -0.12
C LEU A 8 -11.93 -5.64 0.10
N SER A 9 -10.93 -5.90 0.93
CA SER A 9 -10.48 -7.24 1.29
C SER A 9 -10.38 -7.36 2.79
N GLY A 10 -10.73 -8.55 3.30
CA GLY A 10 -10.61 -8.89 4.70
C GLY A 10 -10.16 -10.34 4.85
N ALA A 11 -9.32 -10.58 5.84
CA ALA A 11 -8.88 -11.89 6.25
C ALA A 11 -8.93 -11.99 7.77
N TYR A 12 -9.20 -13.19 8.26
CA TYR A 12 -9.17 -13.51 9.66
C TYR A 12 -8.44 -14.83 9.84
N THR A 13 -7.40 -14.83 10.66
CA THR A 13 -6.58 -16.03 10.90
C THR A 13 -6.46 -16.26 12.40
N GLU A 14 -6.80 -17.47 12.83
CA GLU A 14 -6.49 -17.95 14.18
C GLU A 14 -5.26 -18.83 14.12
N VAL A 15 -4.34 -18.61 15.06
CA VAL A 15 -3.12 -19.41 15.18
C VAL A 15 -3.02 -19.94 16.60
N LEU A 16 -2.78 -21.24 16.74
CA LEU A 16 -2.44 -21.87 18.01
C LEU A 16 -1.08 -22.56 17.84
N ILE A 17 -0.14 -22.23 18.71
CA ILE A 17 1.20 -22.83 18.75
C ILE A 17 1.27 -23.68 20.01
N VAL A 18 1.53 -24.98 19.84
CA VAL A 18 1.75 -25.93 20.93
C VAL A 18 3.05 -26.69 20.68
N SER A 19 3.91 -26.79 21.69
CA SER A 19 5.20 -27.50 21.59
C SER A 19 5.48 -28.36 22.82
N THR A 20 6.39 -29.32 22.66
CA THR A 20 6.75 -30.31 23.68
C THR A 20 7.53 -29.74 24.86
N ASP A 21 8.13 -28.55 24.70
CA ASP A 21 8.77 -27.76 25.76
C ASP A 21 7.79 -26.85 26.52
N GLY A 22 6.48 -27.01 26.28
CA GLY A 22 5.41 -26.41 27.09
C GLY A 22 4.85 -25.09 26.57
N VAL A 23 5.21 -24.64 25.36
CA VAL A 23 4.55 -23.46 24.75
C VAL A 23 3.10 -23.80 24.43
N TYR A 24 2.20 -22.90 24.83
CA TYR A 24 0.79 -22.91 24.43
C TYR A 24 0.35 -21.46 24.21
N GLN A 25 0.33 -21.01 22.96
CA GLN A 25 0.04 -19.62 22.61
C GLN A 25 -1.03 -19.52 21.53
N LYS A 26 -2.03 -18.67 21.74
CA LYS A 26 -3.09 -18.40 20.77
C LYS A 26 -3.03 -16.94 20.30
N ASP A 27 -3.28 -16.72 19.01
CA ASP A 27 -3.32 -15.39 18.40
C ASP A 27 -4.50 -15.29 17.40
N TYR A 28 -5.11 -14.11 17.34
CA TYR A 28 -6.24 -13.77 16.46
C TYR A 28 -5.86 -12.59 15.59
N ARG A 29 -5.83 -12.79 14.28
CA ARG A 29 -5.24 -11.85 13.33
C ARG A 29 -6.28 -11.40 12.31
N PRO A 30 -7.14 -10.41 12.63
CA PRO A 30 -7.91 -9.71 11.61
C PRO A 30 -6.95 -8.91 10.72
N MET A 31 -7.29 -8.77 9.44
CA MET A 31 -6.59 -7.95 8.48
C MET A 31 -7.60 -7.41 7.48
N VAL A 32 -7.69 -6.09 7.33
CA VAL A 32 -8.56 -5.45 6.34
C VAL A 32 -7.75 -4.50 5.46
N ARG A 33 -8.11 -4.39 4.18
CA ARG A 33 -7.45 -3.50 3.23
C ARG A 33 -8.43 -2.98 2.19
N ILE A 34 -8.40 -1.68 1.96
CA ILE A 34 -9.06 -1.02 0.83
C ILE A 34 -8.02 -0.68 -0.24
N SER A 35 -8.39 -0.83 -1.50
CA SER A 35 -7.58 -0.41 -2.65
C SER A 35 -8.46 0.37 -3.62
N VAL A 36 -7.96 1.50 -4.09
CA VAL A 36 -8.58 2.31 -5.13
C VAL A 36 -7.58 2.44 -6.27
N SER A 37 -8.03 2.18 -7.49
CA SER A 37 -7.27 2.35 -8.71
C SER A 37 -8.08 3.17 -9.70
N VAL A 38 -7.43 4.13 -10.34
CA VAL A 38 -8.05 5.04 -11.30
C VAL A 38 -7.26 5.05 -12.60
N ILE A 39 -7.99 5.20 -13.70
CA ILE A 39 -7.43 5.41 -15.04
C ILE A 39 -7.98 6.73 -15.57
N VAL A 40 -7.08 7.60 -16.01
CA VAL A 40 -7.39 8.92 -16.56
C VAL A 40 -6.88 9.01 -18.00
N GLU A 41 -7.55 9.83 -18.80
CA GLU A 41 -7.19 10.07 -20.19
C GLU A 41 -7.35 11.57 -20.47
N HIS A 42 -6.33 12.17 -21.10
CA HIS A 42 -6.35 13.54 -21.57
C HIS A 42 -5.50 13.65 -22.84
N ASP A 43 -6.04 14.23 -23.90
CA ASP A 43 -5.35 14.43 -25.20
C ASP A 43 -4.64 13.18 -25.74
N GLY A 44 -5.27 12.01 -25.58
CA GLY A 44 -4.75 10.71 -26.02
C GLY A 44 -3.69 10.09 -25.10
N ARG A 45 -3.23 10.80 -24.06
CA ARG A 45 -2.38 10.24 -23.00
C ARG A 45 -3.24 9.54 -21.97
N ILE A 46 -2.90 8.30 -21.63
CA ILE A 46 -3.57 7.49 -20.62
C ILE A 46 -2.61 7.24 -19.47
N GLU A 47 -3.04 7.54 -18.26
CA GLU A 47 -2.27 7.29 -17.04
C GLU A 47 -3.12 6.57 -16.01
N SER A 48 -2.47 5.89 -15.07
CA SER A 48 -3.13 5.20 -13.99
C SER A 48 -2.41 5.42 -12.67
N ALA A 49 -3.16 5.46 -11.58
CA ALA A 49 -2.59 5.48 -10.25
C ALA A 49 -3.48 4.71 -9.29
N SER A 50 -2.88 4.32 -8.17
CA SER A 50 -3.60 3.63 -7.10
C SER A 50 -3.23 4.20 -5.76
N SER A 51 -4.16 4.08 -4.83
CA SER A 51 -3.98 4.43 -3.43
C SER A 51 -4.81 3.47 -2.58
N GLY A 52 -4.39 3.26 -1.34
CA GLY A 52 -5.04 2.30 -0.48
C GLY A 52 -4.19 1.97 0.73
N GLY A 53 -4.81 1.25 1.65
CA GLY A 53 -4.18 0.93 2.91
C GLY A 53 -5.09 0.04 3.74
N GLY A 54 -4.59 -0.30 4.93
CA GLY A 54 -5.24 -1.30 5.76
C GLY A 54 -4.41 -1.61 6.99
N GLY A 55 -4.86 -2.60 7.74
CA GLY A 55 -4.21 -3.01 8.97
C GLY A 55 -5.01 -4.06 9.72
N ARG A 56 -4.58 -4.34 10.95
CA ARG A 56 -5.18 -5.34 11.83
C ARG A 56 -6.32 -4.77 12.67
N TYR A 57 -7.40 -4.38 12.01
CA TYR A 57 -8.61 -3.83 12.63
C TYR A 57 -9.86 -4.36 11.90
N ASP A 58 -11.05 -3.92 12.32
CA ASP A 58 -12.29 -4.14 11.56
C ASP A 58 -12.50 -3.04 10.49
N TYR A 59 -13.57 -3.16 9.70
CA TYR A 59 -13.87 -2.22 8.61
C TYR A 59 -14.27 -0.82 9.07
N ARG A 60 -14.70 -0.63 10.34
CA ARG A 60 -15.06 0.70 10.87
C ARG A 60 -13.88 1.65 10.83
N TYR A 61 -12.66 1.12 10.92
CA TYR A 61 -11.44 1.90 10.75
C TYR A 61 -11.46 2.81 9.51
N PHE A 62 -12.03 2.34 8.39
CA PHE A 62 -12.14 3.15 7.17
C PHE A 62 -13.24 4.22 7.23
N ILE A 63 -14.32 3.95 7.97
CA ILE A 63 -15.46 4.86 8.13
C ILE A 63 -15.11 5.97 9.11
N ASP A 64 -14.61 5.60 10.29
CA ASP A 64 -14.35 6.53 11.40
C ASP A 64 -13.29 7.59 11.06
N HIS A 65 -12.41 7.30 10.12
CA HIS A 65 -11.33 8.18 9.67
C HIS A 65 -11.52 8.70 8.24
N ASN A 66 -12.67 8.42 7.62
CA ASN A 66 -12.99 8.78 6.23
C ASN A 66 -11.92 8.35 5.20
N PHE A 67 -11.25 7.22 5.43
CA PHE A 67 -10.13 6.80 4.60
C PHE A 67 -10.54 6.41 3.17
N ALA A 68 -11.80 6.00 2.96
CA ALA A 68 -12.29 5.69 1.61
C ALA A 68 -12.20 6.92 0.69
N GLU A 69 -12.59 8.10 1.18
CA GLU A 69 -12.50 9.34 0.42
C GLU A 69 -11.04 9.78 0.25
N VAL A 70 -10.24 9.72 1.33
CA VAL A 70 -8.82 10.08 1.30
C VAL A 70 -8.07 9.26 0.24
N TYR A 71 -8.26 7.95 0.20
CA TYR A 71 -7.60 7.10 -0.79
C TYR A 71 -8.12 7.36 -2.22
N ALA A 72 -9.41 7.64 -2.39
CA ALA A 72 -9.94 8.00 -3.71
C ALA A 72 -9.35 9.31 -4.24
N GLN A 73 -9.31 10.34 -3.40
CA GLN A 73 -8.72 11.64 -3.76
C GLN A 73 -7.23 11.50 -4.05
N GLU A 74 -6.49 10.73 -3.26
CA GLU A 74 -5.06 10.52 -3.48
C GLU A 74 -4.78 9.74 -4.77
N ALA A 75 -5.56 8.71 -5.09
CA ALA A 75 -5.42 7.99 -6.36
C ALA A 75 -5.65 8.93 -7.55
N ILE A 76 -6.67 9.79 -7.48
CA ILE A 76 -6.93 10.80 -8.52
C ILE A 76 -5.76 11.79 -8.60
N ARG A 77 -5.29 12.32 -7.47
CA ARG A 77 -4.19 13.29 -7.42
C ARG A 77 -2.92 12.72 -8.08
N GLN A 78 -2.57 11.48 -7.75
CA GLN A 78 -1.40 10.80 -8.33
C GLN A 78 -1.55 10.59 -9.84
N ALA A 79 -2.73 10.20 -10.31
CA ALA A 79 -2.99 10.01 -11.74
C ALA A 79 -2.91 11.32 -12.54
N LEU A 80 -3.37 12.43 -11.95
CA LEU A 80 -3.26 13.76 -12.57
C LEU A 80 -1.80 14.24 -12.62
N VAL A 81 -1.02 14.03 -11.55
CA VAL A 81 0.42 14.32 -11.56
C VAL A 81 1.13 13.52 -12.65
N ALA A 82 0.77 12.25 -12.83
CA ALA A 82 1.35 11.42 -13.89
C ALA A 82 1.03 11.95 -15.31
N LEU A 83 -0.17 12.49 -15.55
CA LEU A 83 -0.55 13.08 -16.84
C LEU A 83 0.30 14.31 -17.20
N GLU A 84 0.69 15.08 -16.20
CA GLU A 84 1.50 16.30 -16.36
C GLU A 84 3.01 16.02 -16.33
N ALA A 85 3.42 14.80 -15.96
CA ALA A 85 4.83 14.47 -15.79
C ALA A 85 5.58 14.41 -17.13
N GLN A 86 6.80 14.96 -17.12
CA GLN A 86 7.80 14.87 -18.19
C GLN A 86 8.86 13.80 -17.88
N ASP A 87 9.75 13.54 -18.83
CA ASP A 87 10.87 12.61 -18.64
C ASP A 87 11.77 13.03 -17.48
N ALA A 88 12.14 12.05 -16.67
CA ALA A 88 13.06 12.23 -15.56
C ALA A 88 14.52 12.33 -16.04
N PRO A 89 15.37 13.14 -15.38
CA PRO A 89 16.79 13.24 -15.74
C PRO A 89 17.55 11.95 -15.47
N ALA A 90 18.51 11.62 -16.35
CA ALA A 90 19.33 10.42 -16.25
C ALA A 90 20.71 10.70 -15.61
N GLY A 91 21.20 9.76 -14.80
CA GLY A 91 22.55 9.79 -14.21
C GLY A 91 22.56 9.60 -12.70
N LYS A 92 23.75 9.72 -12.10
CA LYS A 92 23.90 9.71 -10.63
C LYS A 92 23.52 11.08 -10.08
N LEU A 93 22.45 11.14 -9.32
CA LEU A 93 21.90 12.37 -8.76
C LEU A 93 21.61 12.17 -7.27
N PRO A 94 21.74 13.22 -6.44
CA PRO A 94 21.17 13.22 -5.10
C PRO A 94 19.64 13.04 -5.19
N VAL A 95 19.08 12.17 -4.35
CA VAL A 95 17.63 11.89 -4.30
C VAL A 95 17.13 12.13 -2.88
N ILE A 96 16.04 12.90 -2.75
CA ILE A 96 15.33 13.10 -1.49
C ILE A 96 14.14 12.16 -1.46
N LEU A 97 14.06 11.33 -0.43
CA LEU A 97 12.93 10.43 -0.22
C LEU A 97 11.99 11.01 0.82
N GLY A 98 10.71 11.09 0.46
CA GLY A 98 9.64 11.40 1.42
C GLY A 98 9.48 10.30 2.48
N PRO A 99 8.78 10.60 3.58
CA PRO A 99 8.51 9.60 4.62
C PRO A 99 7.50 8.53 4.13
N GLY A 100 7.43 7.41 4.86
CA GLY A 100 6.42 6.36 4.63
C GLY A 100 6.85 5.32 3.61
N TRP A 101 6.06 5.13 2.55
CA TRP A 101 6.26 4.07 1.54
C TRP A 101 7.64 4.08 0.85
N PRO A 102 8.31 5.23 0.60
CA PRO A 102 9.69 5.24 0.11
C PRO A 102 10.69 4.49 1.00
N GLY A 103 10.31 4.13 2.23
CA GLY A 103 11.02 3.16 3.09
C GLY A 103 11.22 1.78 2.45
N VAL A 104 10.60 1.47 1.31
CA VAL A 104 10.95 0.32 0.45
C VAL A 104 12.45 0.26 0.16
N LEU A 105 13.15 1.41 0.08
CA LEU A 105 14.60 1.43 -0.07
C LEU A 105 15.32 0.66 1.07
N LEU A 106 14.87 0.83 2.31
CA LEU A 106 15.45 0.12 3.45
C LEU A 106 15.15 -1.38 3.38
N HIS A 107 13.93 -1.74 2.98
CA HIS A 107 13.52 -3.13 2.79
C HIS A 107 14.41 -3.84 1.77
N GLU A 108 14.66 -3.23 0.62
CA GLU A 108 15.46 -3.83 -0.45
C GLU A 108 16.97 -3.79 -0.16
N ALA A 109 17.47 -2.66 0.34
CA ALA A 109 18.90 -2.48 0.56
C ALA A 109 19.43 -3.34 1.71
N ILE A 110 18.61 -3.55 2.75
CA ILE A 110 19.03 -4.20 4.00
C ILE A 110 18.22 -5.47 4.27
N GLY A 111 16.88 -5.41 4.13
CA GLY A 111 15.95 -6.46 4.55
C GLY A 111 16.16 -7.81 3.85
N ALA A 112 16.42 -7.80 2.54
CA ALA A 112 16.67 -9.04 1.78
C ALA A 112 17.92 -9.81 2.25
N ARG A 113 18.89 -9.13 2.88
CA ARG A 113 20.15 -9.74 3.32
C ARG A 113 20.12 -10.22 4.77
N LEU A 114 19.25 -9.67 5.62
CA LEU A 114 19.21 -10.02 7.04
C LEU A 114 18.52 -11.38 7.31
N GLY A 115 17.54 -11.76 6.49
CA GLY A 115 16.75 -12.99 6.70
C GLY A 115 17.39 -14.30 6.23
N ARG A 116 18.64 -14.28 5.71
CA ARG A 116 19.34 -15.46 5.16
C ARG A 116 20.46 -16.01 6.05
N ARG A 117 20.58 -15.52 7.28
CA ARG A 117 21.48 -16.08 8.30
C ARG A 117 20.76 -16.15 9.62
N PHE A 118 19.93 -17.18 9.82
CA PHE A 118 19.69 -17.93 11.05
C PHE A 118 18.81 -19.14 10.69
#